data_AF-A0ABD6ERE1-F1
#
_entry.id   AF-A0ABD6ERE1-F1
#
_cell.length_a   1.000
_cell.length_b   1.000
_cell.length_c   1.000
_cell.angle_alpha   90.00
_cell.angle_beta   90.00
_cell.angle_gamma   90.00
#
_symmetry.space_group_name_H-M   'P 1'
#
loop_
_entity.id
_entity.type
_entity.pdbx_description
1 polymer ?
#
loop_
_entity_poly.entity_id
_entity_poly.type
_entity_poly.pdbx_seq_one_letter_code
_entity_poly.pdbx_strand_id
1 'polypeptide(L)'
;MQDKHKIEELKTILRFMCHETTYVEECKAFVNELDAFIAKLLPYLADQEKVCQHFHMCSNLEINQYHRIAVLYAQRYESRLNGMTDLLCDECQFASKELKEMVENEETRQKVKRFLTEDICSHLGKLQGSCNIMVEQFVPQIFDELDKLLVNSKQFCAELGLCPARMFGSFSESEEHLRTLSRFGI
;
A
#
# COMPACT_ATOMS: atom_id res chain seq x y z
N MET A 1 22.23 -5.64 -18.57
CA MET A 1 21.75 -4.24 -18.63
C MET A 1 22.46 -3.41 -19.71
N GLN A 2 22.66 -3.95 -20.93
CA GLN A 2 23.29 -3.20 -22.04
C GLN A 2 22.30 -2.91 -23.17
N ASP A 3 21.02 -3.24 -22.95
CA ASP A 3 20.00 -3.03 -23.95
C ASP A 3 19.60 -1.55 -23.97
N LYS A 4 20.13 -0.83 -24.96
CA LYS A 4 19.88 0.59 -25.18
C LYS A 4 18.38 0.89 -25.26
N HIS A 5 17.58 -0.02 -25.82
CA HIS A 5 16.13 0.15 -25.92
C HIS A 5 15.48 0.22 -24.54
N LYS A 6 15.85 -0.71 -23.65
CA LYS A 6 15.31 -0.78 -22.28
C LYS A 6 15.71 0.43 -21.44
N ILE A 7 16.90 0.98 -21.66
CA ILE A 7 17.37 2.17 -20.96
C ILE A 7 16.58 3.41 -21.41
N GLU A 8 16.24 3.52 -22.70
CA GLU A 8 15.40 4.62 -23.20
C GLU A 8 13.94 4.53 -22.74
N GLU A 9 13.36 3.33 -22.69
CA GLU A 9 12.04 3.13 -22.06
C GLU A 9 12.05 3.56 -20.60
N LEU A 10 13.07 3.14 -19.85
CA LEU A 10 13.24 3.50 -18.44
C LEU A 10 13.36 5.02 -18.26
N LYS A 11 14.19 5.70 -19.05
CA LYS A 11 14.32 7.17 -19.00
C LYS A 11 13.00 7.87 -19.31
N THR A 12 12.20 7.32 -20.21
CA THR A 12 10.89 7.89 -20.56
C THR A 12 9.95 7.86 -19.36
N ILE A 13 9.87 6.72 -18.67
CA ILE A 13 9.08 6.58 -17.44
C ILE A 13 9.61 7.50 -16.35
N LEU A 14 10.93 7.56 -16.15
CA LEU A 14 11.54 8.40 -15.12
C LEU A 14 11.32 9.89 -15.39
N ARG A 15 11.39 10.34 -16.65
CA ARG A 15 11.06 11.73 -17.02
C ARG A 15 9.62 12.09 -16.68
N PHE A 16 8.68 11.17 -16.91
CA PHE A 16 7.29 11.38 -16.51
C PHE A 16 7.17 11.53 -14.99
N MET A 17 7.80 10.64 -14.23
CA MET A 17 7.79 10.69 -12.76
C MET A 17 8.47 11.94 -12.19
N CYS A 18 9.46 12.52 -12.88
CA CYS A 18 10.11 13.76 -12.42
C CYS A 18 9.11 14.92 -12.24
N HIS A 19 8.01 14.95 -13.00
CA HIS A 19 6.97 15.99 -12.89
C HIS A 19 6.15 15.90 -11.60
N GLU A 20 6.11 14.74 -10.96
CA GLU A 20 5.41 14.52 -9.69
C GLU A 20 6.26 14.95 -8.48
N THR A 21 7.51 15.37 -8.72
CA THR A 21 8.43 15.81 -7.67
C THR A 21 8.55 17.33 -7.63
N THR A 22 8.95 17.87 -6.49
CA THR A 22 9.28 19.29 -6.34
C THR A 22 10.65 19.66 -6.94
N TYR A 23 11.43 18.69 -7.43
CA TYR A 23 12.81 18.84 -7.92
C TYR A 23 12.91 18.45 -9.39
N VAL A 24 11.98 18.96 -10.20
CA VAL A 24 11.74 18.52 -11.57
C VAL A 24 13.01 18.62 -12.42
N GLU A 25 13.75 19.71 -12.31
CA GLU A 25 14.89 20.00 -13.18
C GLU A 25 16.14 19.22 -12.77
N GLU A 26 16.40 19.06 -11.48
CA GLU A 26 17.46 18.21 -10.93
C GLU A 26 17.19 16.73 -11.26
N CYS A 27 15.94 16.29 -11.15
CA CYS A 27 15.52 14.95 -11.52
C CYS A 27 15.75 14.70 -13.02
N LYS A 28 15.32 15.62 -13.90
CA LYS A 28 15.55 15.49 -15.35
C LYS A 28 17.04 15.49 -15.69
N ALA A 29 17.84 16.33 -15.05
CA ALA A 29 19.29 16.35 -15.23
C ALA A 29 19.91 14.99 -14.88
N PHE A 30 19.49 14.38 -13.77
CA PHE A 30 19.92 13.05 -13.39
C PHE A 30 19.48 11.97 -14.39
N VAL A 31 18.23 12.00 -14.86
CA VAL A 31 17.72 11.03 -15.85
C VAL A 31 18.46 11.13 -17.19
N ASN A 32 18.90 12.34 -17.57
CA ASN A 32 19.69 12.54 -18.78
C ASN A 32 21.10 11.92 -18.67
N GLU A 33 21.71 11.96 -17.49
CA GLU A 33 23.03 11.37 -17.22
C GLU A 33 22.97 9.88 -16.88
N LEU A 34 21.79 9.27 -16.85
CA LEU A 34 21.58 7.90 -16.39
C LEU A 34 22.43 6.86 -17.15
N ASP A 35 22.67 7.08 -18.45
CA ASP A 35 23.56 6.20 -19.23
C ASP A 35 24.99 6.20 -18.70
N ALA A 36 25.52 7.38 -18.38
CA ALA A 36 26.87 7.55 -17.89
C ALA A 36 27.02 6.91 -16.50
N PHE A 37 25.99 7.02 -15.65
CA PHE A 37 25.95 6.33 -14.37
C PHE A 37 25.89 4.82 -14.54
N ILE A 38 25.00 4.30 -15.40
CA ILE A 38 24.90 2.87 -15.68
C ILE A 38 26.20 2.34 -16.25
N ALA A 39 26.83 3.05 -17.20
CA ALA A 39 28.10 2.66 -17.79
C ALA A 39 29.24 2.62 -16.77
N LYS A 40 29.27 3.55 -15.81
CA LYS A 40 30.26 3.54 -14.71
C LYS A 40 30.01 2.42 -13.71
N LEU A 41 28.75 2.05 -13.48
CA LEU A 41 28.36 0.97 -12.57
C LEU A 41 28.46 -0.41 -13.22
N LEU A 42 28.37 -0.50 -14.55
CA LEU A 42 28.34 -1.76 -15.28
C LEU A 42 29.54 -2.68 -14.99
N PRO A 43 30.79 -2.18 -14.97
CA PRO A 43 31.95 -2.98 -14.59
C PRO A 43 31.81 -3.56 -13.18
N TYR A 44 31.15 -2.82 -12.27
CA TYR A 44 30.94 -3.26 -10.91
C TYR A 44 29.85 -4.33 -10.79
N LEU A 45 28.83 -4.27 -11.66
CA LEU A 45 27.70 -5.20 -11.66
C LEU A 45 27.97 -6.47 -12.48
N ALA A 46 28.82 -6.36 -13.51
CA ALA A 46 29.13 -7.46 -14.42
C ALA A 46 30.10 -8.49 -13.81
N ASP A 47 30.97 -8.06 -12.90
CA ASP A 47 31.95 -8.91 -12.24
C ASP A 47 32.00 -8.58 -10.75
N GLN A 48 30.99 -9.08 -10.05
CA GLN A 48 30.80 -8.86 -8.61
C GLN A 48 31.99 -9.41 -7.81
N GLU A 49 32.66 -10.45 -8.31
CA GLU A 49 33.83 -11.05 -7.67
C GLU A 49 35.03 -10.11 -7.75
N LYS A 50 35.31 -9.50 -8.90
CA LYS A 50 36.39 -8.50 -9.03
C LYS A 50 36.16 -7.26 -8.17
N VAL A 51 34.93 -6.78 -8.06
CA VAL A 51 34.59 -5.67 -7.16
C VAL A 51 34.84 -6.05 -5.71
N CYS A 52 34.32 -7.21 -5.33
CA CYS A 52 34.47 -7.77 -4.01
C CYS A 52 35.95 -8.03 -3.66
N GLN A 53 36.79 -8.39 -4.64
CA GLN A 53 38.24 -8.48 -4.46
C GLN A 53 38.91 -7.10 -4.39
N HIS A 54 38.51 -6.15 -5.25
CA HIS A 54 39.06 -4.79 -5.32
C HIS A 54 38.82 -3.99 -4.03
N PHE A 55 37.64 -4.13 -3.44
CA PHE A 55 37.31 -3.53 -2.14
C PHE A 55 37.69 -4.43 -0.95
N HIS A 56 38.40 -5.54 -1.19
CA HIS A 56 38.80 -6.51 -0.17
C HIS A 56 37.64 -7.07 0.67
N MET A 57 36.43 -7.11 0.10
CA MET A 57 35.23 -7.59 0.76
C MET A 57 35.10 -9.12 0.73
N CYS A 58 35.72 -9.80 -0.24
CA CYS A 58 35.59 -11.25 -0.46
C CYS A 58 36.22 -12.12 0.63
N SER A 59 37.15 -11.58 1.40
CA SER A 59 37.85 -12.28 2.50
C SER A 59 37.60 -11.62 3.85
N ASN A 60 36.76 -10.58 3.90
CA ASN A 60 36.50 -9.83 5.11
C ASN A 60 35.37 -10.50 5.93
N LEU A 61 35.77 -11.25 6.96
CA LEU A 61 34.82 -11.89 7.89
C LEU A 61 33.92 -10.88 8.61
N GLU A 62 34.35 -9.64 8.83
CA GLU A 62 33.54 -8.61 9.48
C GLU A 62 32.38 -8.17 8.57
N ILE A 63 32.61 -8.04 7.25
CA ILE A 63 31.54 -7.71 6.29
C ILE A 63 30.49 -8.82 6.22
N ASN A 64 30.90 -10.09 6.29
CA ASN A 64 29.95 -11.21 6.38
C ASN A 64 29.11 -11.17 7.67
N GLN A 65 29.69 -10.71 8.78
CA GLN A 65 28.95 -10.49 10.02
C GLN A 65 28.01 -9.30 9.91
N TYR A 66 28.44 -8.17 9.34
CA TYR A 66 27.58 -7.01 9.13
C TYR A 66 26.46 -7.29 8.12
N HIS A 67 26.72 -8.05 7.06
CA HIS A 67 25.69 -8.51 6.13
C HIS A 67 24.68 -9.42 6.84
N ARG A 68 25.15 -10.37 7.65
CA ARG A 68 24.27 -11.23 8.44
C ARG A 68 23.46 -10.44 9.48
N ILE A 69 24.07 -9.47 10.15
CA ILE A 69 23.39 -8.55 11.07
C ILE A 69 22.39 -7.69 10.29
N ALA A 70 22.76 -7.12 9.15
CA ALA A 70 21.89 -6.31 8.31
C ALA A 70 20.69 -7.11 7.79
N VAL A 71 20.89 -8.38 7.40
CA VAL A 71 19.80 -9.30 7.02
C VAL A 71 18.92 -9.64 8.22
N LEU A 72 19.50 -9.91 9.40
CA LEU A 72 18.72 -10.14 10.64
C LEU A 72 17.96 -8.89 11.10
N TYR A 73 18.53 -7.70 10.91
CA TYR A 73 17.88 -6.42 11.19
C TYR A 73 16.81 -6.09 10.15
N ALA A 74 17.04 -6.39 8.87
CA ALA A 74 16.05 -6.26 7.80
C ALA A 74 14.87 -7.22 8.03
N GLN A 75 15.13 -8.49 8.37
CA GLN A 75 14.11 -9.46 8.79
C GLN A 75 13.34 -8.99 10.03
N ARG A 76 14.02 -8.36 11.00
CA ARG A 76 13.39 -7.78 12.19
C ARG A 76 12.56 -6.53 11.87
N TYR A 77 12.98 -5.72 10.89
CA TYR A 77 12.24 -4.56 10.40
C TYR A 77 10.99 -4.99 9.63
N GLU A 78 11.10 -6.01 8.77
CA GLU A 78 9.97 -6.66 8.11
C GLU A 78 9.01 -7.27 9.13
N SER A 79 9.52 -7.94 10.17
CA SER A 79 8.68 -8.47 11.26
C SER A 79 8.00 -7.38 12.11
N ARG A 80 8.64 -6.22 12.29
CA ARG A 80 8.04 -5.06 12.99
C ARG A 80 7.04 -4.32 12.12
N LEU A 81 7.31 -4.17 10.83
CA LEU A 81 6.36 -3.62 9.87
C LEU A 81 5.15 -4.54 9.74
N ASN A 82 5.36 -5.85 9.63
CA ASN A 82 4.29 -6.85 9.64
C ASN A 82 3.50 -6.82 10.95
N GLY A 83 4.18 -6.73 12.10
CA GLY A 83 3.51 -6.55 13.39
C GLY A 83 2.75 -5.23 13.52
N MET A 84 3.21 -4.16 12.87
CA MET A 84 2.51 -2.87 12.83
C MET A 84 1.30 -2.92 11.89
N THR A 85 1.39 -3.58 10.74
CA THR A 85 0.25 -3.81 9.85
C THR A 85 -0.78 -4.75 10.48
N ASP A 86 -0.35 -5.76 11.25
CA ASP A 86 -1.25 -6.65 11.98
C ASP A 86 -2.01 -5.88 13.07
N LEU A 87 -1.30 -5.02 13.84
CA LEU A 87 -1.94 -4.16 14.84
C LEU A 87 -2.96 -3.19 14.23
N LEU A 88 -2.61 -2.55 13.10
CA LEU A 88 -3.53 -1.66 12.38
C LEU A 88 -4.76 -2.41 11.83
N CYS A 89 -4.56 -3.63 11.36
CA CYS A 89 -5.64 -4.49 10.89
C CYS A 89 -6.58 -4.89 12.03
N ASP A 90 -6.04 -5.25 13.19
CA ASP A 90 -6.82 -5.60 14.37
C ASP A 90 -7.61 -4.40 14.91
N GLU A 91 -6.96 -3.23 15.00
CA GLU A 91 -7.60 -1.99 15.47
C GLU A 91 -8.71 -1.54 14.51
N CYS A 92 -8.48 -1.62 13.20
CA CYS A 92 -9.52 -1.34 12.22
C CYS A 92 -10.72 -2.27 12.39
N GLN A 93 -10.47 -3.57 12.58
CA GLN A 93 -11.55 -4.54 12.76
C GLN A 93 -12.32 -4.31 14.04
N PHE A 94 -11.64 -3.94 15.13
CA PHE A 94 -12.28 -3.57 16.38
C PHE A 94 -13.17 -2.33 16.20
N ALA A 95 -12.61 -1.24 15.67
CA ALA A 95 -13.36 0.00 15.42
C ALA A 95 -14.55 -0.22 14.47
N SER A 96 -14.40 -1.07 13.46
CA SER A 96 -15.47 -1.41 12.52
C SER A 96 -16.64 -2.14 13.19
N LYS A 97 -16.35 -3.00 14.18
CA LYS A 97 -17.38 -3.69 14.96
C LYS A 97 -18.11 -2.72 15.89
N GLU A 98 -17.38 -1.86 16.59
CA GLU A 98 -17.98 -0.81 17.42
C GLU A 98 -18.88 0.11 16.58
N LEU A 99 -18.41 0.51 15.40
CA LEU A 99 -19.21 1.30 14.47
C LEU A 99 -20.45 0.54 13.99
N LYS A 100 -20.33 -0.75 13.71
CA LYS A 100 -21.45 -1.62 13.32
C LYS A 100 -22.52 -1.66 14.42
N GLU A 101 -22.12 -1.83 15.68
CA GLU A 101 -23.06 -1.81 16.81
C GLU A 101 -23.78 -0.46 16.93
N MET A 102 -23.08 0.66 16.70
CA MET A 102 -23.70 1.98 16.68
C MET A 102 -24.66 2.17 15.50
N VAL A 103 -24.34 1.62 14.34
CA VAL A 103 -25.15 1.67 13.10
C VAL A 103 -26.42 0.82 13.22
N GLU A 104 -26.36 -0.33 13.89
CA GLU A 104 -27.52 -1.20 14.17
C GLU A 104 -28.42 -0.64 15.29
N ASN A 105 -27.91 0.28 16.10
CA ASN A 105 -28.67 0.87 17.19
C ASN A 105 -29.71 1.88 16.68
N GLU A 106 -30.99 1.51 16.79
CA GLU A 106 -32.13 2.36 16.43
C GLU A 106 -32.17 3.71 17.18
N GLU A 107 -31.71 3.76 18.44
CA GLU A 107 -31.64 5.02 19.18
C GLU A 107 -30.63 5.99 18.54
N THR A 108 -29.48 5.48 18.08
CA THR A 108 -28.49 6.26 17.33
C THR A 108 -29.08 6.78 16.03
N ARG A 109 -29.77 5.92 15.27
CA ARG A 109 -30.47 6.32 14.02
C ARG A 109 -31.44 7.46 14.26
N GLN A 110 -32.25 7.35 15.31
CA GLN A 110 -33.24 8.39 15.68
C GLN A 110 -32.59 9.67 16.22
N LYS A 111 -31.47 9.58 16.93
CA LYS A 111 -30.70 10.75 17.36
C LYS A 111 -30.17 11.52 16.16
N VAL A 112 -29.61 10.83 15.16
CA VAL A 112 -29.13 11.47 13.92
C VAL A 112 -30.27 12.11 13.15
N LYS A 113 -31.41 11.42 12.97
CA LYS A 113 -32.59 12.02 12.32
C LYS A 113 -33.06 13.28 13.02
N ARG A 114 -33.22 13.23 14.35
CA ARG A 114 -33.64 14.38 15.15
C ARG A 114 -32.67 15.54 15.06
N PHE A 115 -31.37 15.29 15.19
CA PHE A 115 -30.37 16.33 15.00
C PHE A 115 -30.51 17.00 13.63
N LEU A 116 -30.66 16.22 12.56
CA LEU A 116 -30.81 16.76 11.22
C LEU A 116 -32.13 17.54 11.04
N THR A 117 -33.25 17.08 11.60
CA THR A 117 -34.54 17.75 11.44
C THR A 117 -34.71 18.96 12.36
N GLU A 118 -34.32 18.82 13.63
CA GLU A 118 -34.53 19.78 14.71
C GLU A 118 -33.44 20.85 14.75
N ASP A 119 -32.17 20.51 14.47
CA ASP A 119 -31.03 21.44 14.59
C ASP A 119 -30.47 21.92 13.24
N ILE A 120 -30.86 21.30 12.11
CA ILE A 120 -30.44 21.75 10.77
C ILE A 120 -31.63 22.20 9.94
N CYS A 121 -32.59 21.30 9.66
CA CYS A 121 -33.69 21.61 8.77
C CYS A 121 -34.62 22.71 9.31
N SER A 122 -34.79 22.80 10.63
CA SER A 122 -35.60 23.82 11.30
C SER A 122 -35.16 25.26 10.98
N HIS A 123 -33.88 25.47 10.66
CA HIS A 123 -33.31 26.77 10.35
C HIS A 123 -33.39 27.16 8.86
N LEU A 124 -33.91 26.28 8.00
CA LEU A 124 -33.94 26.50 6.53
C LEU A 124 -35.20 27.22 6.01
N GLY A 125 -36.08 27.70 6.91
CA GLY A 125 -37.26 28.48 6.56
C GLY A 125 -38.15 27.78 5.53
N LYS A 126 -38.29 28.36 4.33
CA LYS A 126 -39.14 27.80 3.25
C LYS A 126 -38.70 26.41 2.77
N LEU A 127 -37.44 26.03 2.99
CA LEU A 127 -36.89 24.74 2.55
C LEU A 127 -37.00 23.64 3.62
N GLN A 128 -37.47 23.96 4.84
CA GLN A 128 -37.56 23.00 5.95
C GLN A 128 -38.31 21.72 5.56
N GLY A 129 -39.46 21.85 4.88
CA GLY A 129 -40.26 20.69 4.45
C GLY A 129 -39.49 19.76 3.50
N SER A 130 -38.83 20.31 2.49
CA SER A 130 -38.00 19.55 1.56
C SER A 130 -36.79 18.92 2.25
N CYS A 131 -36.16 19.63 3.19
CA CYS A 131 -35.05 19.09 3.99
C CYS A 131 -35.50 17.90 4.83
N ASN A 132 -36.61 18.01 5.56
CA ASN A 132 -37.15 16.92 6.37
C ASN A 132 -37.46 15.69 5.51
N ILE A 133 -38.02 15.86 4.32
CA ILE A 133 -38.27 14.76 3.37
C ILE A 133 -36.95 14.08 2.97
N MET A 134 -35.91 14.86 2.65
CA MET A 134 -34.59 14.30 2.32
C MET A 134 -34.02 13.52 3.50
N VAL A 135 -34.09 14.05 4.72
CA VAL A 135 -33.59 13.37 5.93
C VAL A 135 -34.33 12.04 6.14
N GLU A 136 -35.66 12.04 6.04
CA GLU A 136 -36.45 10.82 6.20
C GLU A 136 -36.17 9.77 5.14
N GLN A 137 -35.83 10.17 3.91
CA GLN A 137 -35.53 9.25 2.82
C GLN A 137 -34.09 8.74 2.84
N PHE A 138 -33.11 9.62 3.03
CA PHE A 138 -31.70 9.30 2.85
C PHE A 138 -31.04 8.75 4.10
N VAL A 139 -31.41 9.21 5.30
CA VAL A 139 -30.77 8.71 6.54
C VAL A 139 -30.92 7.20 6.68
N PRO A 140 -32.12 6.59 6.54
CA PRO A 140 -32.26 5.14 6.60
C PRO A 140 -31.38 4.42 5.58
N GLN A 141 -31.36 4.91 4.33
CA GLN A 141 -30.55 4.31 3.26
C GLN A 141 -29.06 4.35 3.60
N ILE A 142 -28.55 5.47 4.12
CA ILE A 142 -27.14 5.59 4.54
C ILE A 142 -26.83 4.59 5.65
N PHE A 143 -27.69 4.49 6.67
CA PHE A 143 -27.50 3.52 7.74
C PHE A 143 -27.53 2.08 7.22
N ASP A 144 -28.42 1.75 6.29
CA ASP A 144 -28.51 0.41 5.71
C ASP A 144 -27.30 0.07 4.81
N GLU A 145 -26.73 1.05 4.11
CA GLU A 145 -25.49 0.86 3.35
C GLU A 145 -24.28 0.69 4.29
N LEU A 146 -24.18 1.50 5.34
CA LEU A 146 -23.16 1.32 6.39
C LEU A 146 -23.29 -0.07 7.04
N ASP A 147 -24.52 -0.49 7.31
CA ASP A 147 -24.83 -1.78 7.90
C ASP A 147 -24.25 -2.93 7.08
N LYS A 148 -24.47 -2.90 5.75
CA LYS A 148 -23.96 -3.87 4.78
C LYS A 148 -22.43 -3.85 4.68
N LEU A 149 -21.83 -2.67 4.58
CA LEU A 149 -20.38 -2.51 4.47
C LEU A 149 -19.65 -3.07 5.69
N LEU A 150 -20.23 -2.89 6.87
CA LEU A 150 -19.59 -3.25 8.14
C LEU A 150 -19.85 -4.70 8.57
N VAL A 151 -20.71 -5.47 7.87
CA VAL A 151 -20.97 -6.91 8.17
C VAL A 151 -19.68 -7.73 8.25
N ASN A 152 -18.72 -7.42 7.37
CA ASN A 152 -17.43 -8.12 7.34
C ASN A 152 -16.30 -7.12 7.59
N SER A 153 -16.00 -6.89 8.87
CA SER A 153 -14.95 -5.97 9.31
C SER A 153 -13.59 -6.26 8.65
N LYS A 154 -13.27 -7.53 8.40
CA LYS A 154 -12.01 -7.90 7.73
C LYS A 154 -11.99 -7.46 6.27
N GLN A 155 -13.09 -7.64 5.55
CA GLN A 155 -13.22 -7.19 4.16
C GLN A 155 -13.21 -5.66 4.08
N PHE A 156 -13.98 -5.00 4.93
CA PHE A 156 -14.02 -3.54 5.04
C PHE A 156 -12.62 -2.95 5.30
N CYS A 157 -11.90 -3.49 6.29
CA CYS A 157 -10.53 -3.05 6.59
C CYS A 157 -9.51 -3.39 5.50
N ALA A 158 -9.75 -4.45 4.72
CA ALA A 158 -8.93 -4.77 3.56
C ALA A 158 -9.16 -3.79 2.40
N GLU A 159 -10.40 -3.35 2.18
CA GLU A 159 -10.73 -2.32 1.19
C GLU A 159 -10.14 -0.96 1.56
N LEU A 160 -9.98 -0.68 2.86
CA LEU A 160 -9.25 0.48 3.37
C LEU A 160 -7.72 0.32 3.30
N GLY A 161 -7.20 -0.85 2.93
CA GLY A 161 -5.77 -1.15 2.90
C GLY A 161 -5.12 -1.30 4.28
N LEU A 162 -5.92 -1.38 5.35
CA LEU A 162 -5.46 -1.55 6.74
C LEU A 162 -5.28 -3.02 7.11
N CYS A 163 -5.97 -3.91 6.42
CA CYS A 163 -5.74 -5.35 6.48
C CYS A 163 -5.17 -5.84 5.14
N PRO A 164 -4.38 -6.95 5.15
CA PRO A 164 -4.02 -7.63 3.93
C PRO A 164 -5.28 -7.97 3.15
N ALA A 165 -5.37 -7.50 1.90
CA ALA A 165 -6.37 -7.97 0.97
C ALA A 165 -6.28 -9.50 0.90
N ARG A 166 -7.41 -10.20 0.73
CA ARG A 166 -7.36 -11.59 0.30
C ARG A 166 -6.68 -11.61 -1.07
N MET A 167 -5.36 -11.70 -1.09
CA MET A 167 -4.65 -12.28 -2.20
C MET A 167 -5.17 -13.72 -2.29
N PHE A 168 -6.12 -13.96 -3.18
CA PHE A 168 -5.89 -15.08 -4.07
C PHE A 168 -4.51 -14.80 -4.69
N GLY A 169 -3.51 -15.52 -4.19
CA GLY A 169 -2.12 -15.29 -4.53
C GLY A 169 -1.92 -15.34 -6.03
N SER A 170 -1.63 -14.21 -6.64
CA SER A 170 -1.03 -14.14 -7.99
C SER A 170 0.50 -14.14 -7.92
N PHE A 171 1.09 -14.78 -6.90
CA PHE A 171 2.52 -15.04 -6.79
C PHE A 171 2.88 -16.46 -6.32
N SER A 172 1.93 -17.42 -6.30
CA SER A 172 2.25 -18.83 -5.98
C SER A 172 2.25 -19.79 -7.19
N GLU A 173 1.73 -19.40 -8.35
CA GLU A 173 1.71 -20.30 -9.53
C GLU A 173 3.06 -20.40 -10.27
N SER A 174 3.98 -19.45 -10.08
CA SER A 174 5.31 -19.52 -10.72
C SER A 174 6.29 -20.45 -10.00
N GLU A 175 6.12 -20.67 -8.69
CA GLU A 175 7.06 -21.47 -7.91
C GLU A 175 6.82 -22.98 -8.05
N GLU A 176 5.57 -23.41 -8.25
CA GLU A 176 5.25 -24.82 -8.47
C GLU A 176 5.62 -25.28 -9.89
N HIS A 177 5.50 -24.40 -10.89
CA HIS A 177 5.95 -24.69 -12.26
C HIS A 177 7.48 -24.84 -12.34
N LEU A 178 8.24 -23.97 -11.66
CA LEU A 178 9.71 -24.06 -11.60
C LEU A 178 10.21 -25.26 -10.78
N ARG A 179 9.52 -25.63 -9.70
CA ARG A 179 9.83 -26.86 -8.93
C ARG A 179 9.53 -28.12 -9.72
N THR A 180 8.51 -28.11 -10.58
CA THR A 180 8.18 -29.24 -11.46
C THR A 180 9.22 -29.38 -12.59
N LEU A 181 9.67 -28.28 -13.19
CA LEU A 181 10.72 -28.29 -14.22
C LEU A 181 12.07 -28.77 -13.67
N SER A 182 12.44 -28.35 -12.45
CA SER A 182 13.67 -28.81 -11.77
C SER A 182 13.68 -30.31 -11.46
N ARG A 183 12.50 -30.96 -11.45
CA ARG A 183 12.36 -32.40 -11.22
C ARG A 183 12.53 -33.23 -12.50
N PHE A 184 12.44 -32.60 -13.67
CA PHE A 184 12.59 -33.26 -14.98
C PHE A 184 13.94 -33.00 -15.66
N GLY A 185 14.85 -32.25 -15.03
CA GLY A 185 16.24 -32.16 -15.47
C GLY A 185 16.42 -31.66 -16.91
N ILE A 186 15.81 -30.51 -17.23
CA ILE A 186 16.19 -29.67 -18.40
C ILE A 186 16.70 -28.34 -17.87
#